data_AF-A0A059WUF1-F1
#
_entry.id   AF-A0A059WUF1-F1
#
_cell.length_a   1.000
_cell.length_b   1.000
_cell.length_c   1.000
_cell.angle_alpha   90.00
_cell.angle_beta   90.00
_cell.angle_gamma   90.00
#
_symmetry.space_group_name_H-M   'P 1'
#
loop_
_entity.id
_entity.type
_entity.pdbx_description
1 polymer ?
#
loop_
_entity_poly.entity_id
_entity_poly.type
_entity_poly.pdbx_seq_one_letter_code
_entity_poly.pdbx_strand_id
1 'polypeptide(L)'
;MEEILGCVDGKPSRLKSRILKANGIRARHYAIDREHRTTHSNFDMAVAAARQCLDGSPVPARSIGMLSCATTQGDMVIPGFGSMVQAGLDMPGVELLTAHGICSSSVMALKAAVNALRIGEHRSALLVVSELASRLFKSTRYEAAGGHAAIDFNSEFLRWMLSDGAGAWLLESAPRGRCLRVDWIRSFSHANAFPVCMSIGTD
;
A
#
# COMPACT_ATOMS: atom_id res chain seq x y z
N MET A 1 -9.12 18.02 -0.24
CA MET A 1 -8.03 17.29 -0.94
C MET A 1 -6.83 18.19 -1.17
N GLU A 2 -6.96 19.26 -1.96
CA GLU A 2 -5.84 20.19 -2.22
C GLU A 2 -5.37 20.98 -0.99
N GLU A 3 -6.27 21.29 -0.04
CA GLU A 3 -5.87 21.87 1.26
C GLU A 3 -4.92 20.98 2.06
N ILE A 4 -4.90 19.66 1.81
CA ILE A 4 -4.03 18.71 2.52
C ILE A 4 -2.74 18.46 1.74
N LEU A 5 -2.82 18.41 0.41
CA LEU A 5 -1.64 18.25 -0.45
C LEU A 5 -0.92 19.57 -0.77
N GLY A 6 -1.49 20.72 -0.38
CA GLY A 6 -0.98 22.07 -0.65
C GLY A 6 -1.26 22.59 -2.06
N CYS A 7 -1.06 23.88 -2.28
CA CYS A 7 -1.03 24.50 -3.60
C CYS A 7 0.43 24.68 -4.02
N VAL A 8 0.83 24.19 -5.20
CA VAL A 8 2.20 24.35 -5.68
C VAL A 8 2.45 25.80 -6.06
N ASP A 9 3.45 26.44 -5.46
CA ASP A 9 3.74 27.88 -5.60
C ASP A 9 2.54 28.76 -5.24
N GLY A 10 1.69 28.31 -4.31
CA GLY A 10 0.45 29.00 -3.94
C GLY A 10 -0.63 29.01 -5.02
N LYS A 11 -0.45 28.28 -6.13
CA LYS A 11 -1.40 28.23 -7.25
C LYS A 11 -2.27 26.98 -7.19
N PRO A 12 -3.59 27.11 -7.39
CA PRO A 12 -4.47 25.95 -7.47
C PRO A 12 -4.18 25.12 -8.72
N SER A 13 -4.33 23.81 -8.62
CA SER A 13 -4.22 22.88 -9.72
C SER A 13 -5.25 23.16 -10.81
N ARG A 14 -4.77 23.23 -12.05
CA ARG A 14 -5.61 23.48 -13.23
C ARG A 14 -6.34 22.21 -13.68
N LEU A 15 -5.78 21.03 -13.38
CA LEU A 15 -6.31 19.74 -13.85
C LEU A 15 -7.17 19.01 -12.81
N LYS A 16 -7.05 19.33 -11.51
CA LYS A 16 -7.79 18.69 -10.40
C LYS A 16 -9.26 18.47 -10.69
N SER A 17 -10.00 19.52 -11.08
CA SER A 17 -11.45 19.42 -11.32
C SER A 17 -11.79 18.46 -12.46
N ARG A 18 -11.01 18.48 -13.54
CA ARG A 18 -11.19 17.58 -14.69
C ARG A 18 -10.86 16.13 -14.33
N ILE A 19 -9.75 15.92 -13.59
CA ILE A 19 -9.32 14.58 -13.17
C ILE A 19 -10.33 13.96 -12.19
N LEU A 20 -10.79 14.70 -11.19
CA LEU A 20 -11.79 14.22 -10.23
C LEU A 20 -13.14 13.94 -10.89
N LYS A 21 -13.54 14.76 -11.87
CA LYS A 21 -14.74 14.48 -12.67
C LYS A 21 -14.60 13.20 -13.49
N ALA A 22 -13.42 12.93 -14.05
CA ALA A 22 -13.17 11.75 -14.86
C ALA A 22 -13.03 10.46 -14.04
N ASN A 23 -12.37 10.50 -12.87
CA ASN A 23 -12.13 9.33 -12.04
C ASN A 23 -13.30 9.00 -11.07
N GLY A 24 -14.20 9.96 -10.81
CA GLY A 24 -15.37 9.76 -9.96
C GLY A 24 -15.10 9.70 -8.45
N ILE A 25 -13.87 9.97 -8.00
CA ILE A 25 -13.49 9.92 -6.59
C ILE A 25 -14.12 11.09 -5.82
N ARG A 26 -14.97 10.77 -4.84
CA ARG A 26 -15.66 11.77 -3.99
C ARG A 26 -14.98 12.00 -2.64
N ALA A 27 -14.33 10.98 -2.10
CA ALA A 27 -13.65 11.01 -0.81
C ALA A 27 -12.40 10.14 -0.86
N ARG A 28 -11.44 10.42 0.03
CA ARG A 28 -10.20 9.67 0.20
C ARG A 28 -9.53 10.00 1.54
N HIS A 29 -8.54 9.20 1.90
CA HIS A 29 -7.76 9.37 3.11
C HIS A 29 -6.31 9.75 2.79
N TYR A 30 -5.75 10.60 3.65
CA TYR A 30 -4.35 10.98 3.64
C TYR A 30 -3.81 10.88 5.07
N ALA A 31 -2.69 10.21 5.25
CA ALA A 31 -1.93 10.10 6.49
C ALA A 31 -0.92 11.27 6.64
N ILE A 32 -1.36 12.46 6.21
CA ILE A 32 -0.67 13.74 6.43
C ILE A 32 -1.69 14.79 6.87
N ASP A 33 -1.24 15.80 7.61
CA ASP A 33 -2.05 16.96 7.98
C ASP A 33 -1.91 18.12 6.98
N ARG A 34 -2.61 19.23 7.25
CA ARG A 34 -2.56 20.46 6.43
C ARG A 34 -1.19 21.15 6.46
N GLU A 35 -0.39 20.86 7.48
CA GLU A 35 0.99 21.33 7.61
C GLU A 35 1.99 20.36 6.95
N HIS A 36 1.52 19.39 6.16
CA HIS A 36 2.34 18.41 5.44
C HIS A 36 3.16 17.46 6.34
N ARG A 37 2.82 17.37 7.62
CA ARG A 37 3.41 16.43 8.57
C ARG A 37 2.73 15.08 8.43
N THR A 38 3.52 14.01 8.42
CA THR A 38 3.00 12.64 8.44
C THR A 38 2.30 12.38 9.78
N THR A 39 1.02 12.02 9.73
CA THR A 39 0.24 11.68 10.94
C THR A 39 0.36 10.21 11.29
N HIS A 40 0.55 9.35 10.29
CA HIS A 40 0.79 7.91 10.44
C HIS A 40 1.86 7.50 9.44
N SER A 41 2.89 6.80 9.87
CA SER A 41 3.84 6.19 8.93
C SER A 41 3.17 5.05 8.15
N ASN A 42 3.79 4.62 7.04
CA ASN A 42 3.25 3.50 6.28
C ASN A 42 3.25 2.22 7.13
N PHE A 43 4.29 2.07 7.94
CA PHE A 43 4.43 1.06 8.97
C PHE A 43 3.30 1.13 10.02
N ASP A 44 3.00 2.30 10.57
CA ASP A 44 1.94 2.44 11.59
C ASP A 44 0.57 2.02 11.05
N MET A 45 0.25 2.42 9.81
CA MET A 45 -1.00 2.01 9.16
C MET A 45 -1.08 0.50 8.94
N ALA A 46 0.02 -0.13 8.50
CA ALA A 46 0.10 -1.58 8.33
C ALA A 46 -0.10 -2.34 9.66
N VAL A 47 0.58 -1.91 10.73
CA VAL A 47 0.44 -2.52 12.06
C VAL A 47 -0.98 -2.34 12.59
N ALA A 48 -1.57 -1.16 12.42
CA ALA A 48 -2.96 -0.91 12.84
C ALA A 48 -3.95 -1.83 12.10
N ALA A 49 -3.82 -1.96 10.78
CA ALA A 49 -4.67 -2.84 9.97
C ALA A 49 -4.51 -4.32 10.37
N ALA A 50 -3.27 -4.75 10.61
CA ALA A 50 -2.97 -6.11 11.07
C ALA A 50 -3.56 -6.39 12.45
N ARG A 51 -3.39 -5.49 13.42
CA ARG A 51 -4.00 -5.63 14.75
C ARG A 51 -5.52 -5.71 14.67
N GLN A 52 -6.15 -4.81 13.92
CA GLN A 52 -7.60 -4.85 13.71
C GLN A 52 -8.07 -6.18 13.11
N CYS A 53 -7.30 -6.75 12.17
CA CYS A 53 -7.60 -8.05 11.59
C CYS A 53 -7.44 -9.21 12.60
N LEU A 54 -6.43 -9.15 13.46
CA LEU A 54 -6.15 -10.19 14.46
C LEU A 54 -7.07 -10.11 15.68
N ASP A 55 -7.41 -8.91 16.14
CA ASP A 55 -8.34 -8.69 17.26
C ASP A 55 -9.74 -9.26 16.95
N GLY A 56 -10.12 -9.29 15.68
CA GLY A 56 -11.35 -9.92 15.21
C GLY A 56 -11.27 -11.44 15.04
N SER A 57 -10.13 -12.07 15.33
CA SER A 57 -9.87 -13.48 15.05
C SER A 57 -9.53 -14.27 16.32
N PRO A 58 -9.99 -15.53 16.44
CA PRO A 58 -9.56 -16.42 17.52
C PRO A 58 -8.14 -16.98 17.30
N VAL A 59 -7.49 -16.70 16.16
CA VAL A 59 -6.15 -17.20 15.84
C VAL A 59 -5.10 -16.36 16.57
N PRO A 60 -4.33 -16.94 17.51
CA PRO A 60 -3.31 -16.17 18.21
C PRO A 60 -2.16 -15.81 17.26
N ALA A 61 -1.65 -14.58 17.34
CA ALA A 61 -0.58 -14.08 16.47
C ALA A 61 0.64 -15.01 16.38
N ARG A 62 1.02 -15.63 17.52
CA ARG A 62 2.12 -16.63 17.60
C ARG A 62 1.92 -17.92 16.80
N SER A 63 0.70 -18.19 16.31
CA SER A 63 0.38 -19.39 15.51
C SER A 63 0.36 -19.13 14.01
N ILE A 64 0.58 -17.87 13.62
CA ILE A 64 0.68 -17.46 12.22
C ILE A 64 2.07 -17.85 11.73
N GLY A 65 2.11 -18.73 10.73
CA GLY A 65 3.37 -19.27 10.21
C GLY A 65 4.03 -18.35 9.19
N MET A 66 3.24 -17.50 8.51
CA MET A 66 3.73 -16.58 7.48
C MET A 66 3.12 -15.19 7.62
N LEU A 67 3.97 -14.17 7.51
CA LEU A 67 3.59 -12.77 7.36
C LEU A 67 4.00 -12.33 5.95
N SER A 68 2.99 -12.15 5.11
CA SER A 68 3.16 -11.71 3.72
C SER A 68 2.77 -10.24 3.62
N CYS A 69 3.70 -9.39 3.24
CA CYS A 69 3.50 -7.95 3.15
C CYS A 69 3.60 -7.44 1.71
N ALA A 70 2.92 -6.34 1.41
CA ALA A 70 3.12 -5.60 0.17
C ALA A 70 3.04 -4.08 0.36
N THR A 71 3.89 -3.35 -0.35
CA THR A 71 3.83 -1.89 -0.44
C THR A 71 4.62 -1.38 -1.65
N THR A 72 4.17 -0.26 -2.24
CA THR A 72 4.89 0.49 -3.26
C THR A 72 6.14 1.11 -2.68
N GLN A 73 6.06 1.71 -1.50
CA GLN A 73 7.21 2.33 -0.84
C GLN A 73 7.05 2.29 0.68
N GLY A 74 7.92 1.53 1.35
CA GLY A 74 8.03 1.53 2.81
C GLY A 74 8.57 2.86 3.35
N ASP A 75 8.58 3.01 4.67
CA ASP A 75 9.17 4.21 5.31
C ASP A 75 10.70 4.26 5.19
N MET A 76 11.32 3.09 4.99
CA MET A 76 12.75 2.91 4.79
C MET A 76 13.00 2.02 3.57
N VAL A 77 14.17 2.18 2.96
CA VAL A 77 14.63 1.30 1.87
C VAL A 77 15.11 -0.04 2.44
N ILE A 78 15.79 0.00 3.58
CA ILE A 78 16.26 -1.14 4.36
C ILE A 78 15.99 -0.86 5.85
N PRO A 79 15.55 -1.85 6.66
CA PRO A 79 15.24 -3.25 6.32
C PRO A 79 13.93 -3.39 5.52
N GLY A 80 13.58 -4.63 5.16
CA GLY A 80 12.34 -4.92 4.43
C GLY A 80 11.08 -4.53 5.22
N PHE A 81 10.06 -4.06 4.51
CA PHE A 81 8.80 -3.60 5.12
C PHE A 81 8.13 -4.66 6.00
N GLY A 82 8.15 -5.93 5.60
CA GLY A 82 7.63 -7.03 6.42
C GLY A 82 8.34 -7.22 7.75
N SER A 83 9.66 -7.00 7.82
CA SER A 83 10.41 -7.07 9.08
C SER A 83 10.01 -5.97 10.05
N MET A 84 9.73 -4.77 9.54
CA MET A 84 9.19 -3.68 10.35
C MET A 84 7.83 -4.09 10.92
N VAL A 85 6.90 -4.52 10.07
CA VAL A 85 5.55 -4.95 10.47
C VAL A 85 5.60 -6.09 11.50
N GLN A 86 6.46 -7.09 11.30
CA GLN A 86 6.68 -8.17 12.26
C GLN A 86 7.04 -7.64 13.64
N ALA A 87 8.02 -6.73 13.70
CA ALA A 87 8.46 -6.12 14.96
C ALA A 87 7.33 -5.34 15.63
N GLY A 88 6.55 -4.57 14.85
CA GLY A 88 5.40 -3.81 15.37
C GLY A 88 4.25 -4.66 15.90
N LEU A 89 4.13 -5.90 15.43
CA LEU A 89 3.14 -6.88 15.88
C LEU A 89 3.66 -7.83 16.98
N ASP A 90 4.93 -7.70 17.38
CA ASP A 90 5.59 -8.60 18.32
C ASP A 90 5.40 -10.09 17.94
N MET A 91 5.52 -10.39 16.64
CA MET A 91 5.30 -11.74 16.12
C MET A 91 6.59 -12.58 16.20
N PRO A 92 6.60 -13.67 16.99
CA PRO A 92 7.76 -14.56 17.09
C PRO A 92 7.79 -15.55 15.91
N GLY A 93 8.97 -15.77 15.33
CA GLY A 93 9.25 -16.93 14.48
C GLY A 93 8.31 -17.12 13.28
N VAL A 94 8.15 -16.08 12.45
CA VAL A 94 7.29 -16.10 11.26
C VAL A 94 8.12 -16.08 9.98
N GLU A 95 7.68 -16.80 8.95
CA GLU A 95 8.22 -16.63 7.60
C GLU A 95 7.82 -15.26 7.04
N LEU A 96 8.80 -14.52 6.50
CA LEU A 96 8.57 -13.20 5.92
C LEU A 96 8.63 -13.22 4.40
N LEU A 97 7.62 -12.61 3.79
CA LEU A 97 7.67 -12.20 2.40
C LEU A 97 7.29 -10.72 2.30
N THR A 98 8.05 -9.93 1.54
CA THR A 98 7.65 -8.55 1.18
C THR A 98 7.64 -8.43 -0.33
N ALA A 99 6.45 -8.31 -0.91
CA ALA A 99 6.29 -7.99 -2.33
C ALA A 99 6.45 -6.48 -2.53
N HIS A 100 7.35 -6.09 -3.43
CA HIS A 100 7.57 -4.71 -3.83
C HIS A 100 7.03 -4.47 -5.25
N GLY A 101 6.54 -3.26 -5.50
CA GLY A 101 5.87 -2.86 -6.73
C GLY A 101 4.58 -2.10 -6.43
N ILE A 102 3.87 -1.66 -7.47
CA ILE A 102 2.67 -0.82 -7.32
C ILE A 102 1.43 -1.69 -7.01
N CYS A 103 0.31 -1.48 -7.68
CA CYS A 103 -0.98 -2.08 -7.27
C CYS A 103 -0.97 -3.62 -7.25
N SER A 104 -0.24 -4.27 -8.16
CA SER A 104 -0.21 -5.73 -8.30
C SER A 104 0.61 -6.44 -7.21
N SER A 105 1.47 -5.73 -6.48
CA SER A 105 2.29 -6.33 -5.42
C SER A 105 1.43 -6.97 -4.32
N SER A 106 0.29 -6.35 -4.01
CA SER A 106 -0.72 -6.88 -3.07
C SER A 106 -1.25 -8.27 -3.48
N VAL A 107 -1.57 -8.45 -4.77
CA VAL A 107 -2.06 -9.72 -5.32
C VAL A 107 -0.94 -10.76 -5.36
N MET A 108 0.30 -10.35 -5.59
CA MET A 108 1.46 -11.25 -5.55
C MET A 108 1.74 -11.76 -4.12
N ALA A 109 1.68 -10.88 -3.12
CA ALA A 109 1.78 -11.25 -1.71
C ALA A 109 0.65 -12.21 -1.31
N LEU A 110 -0.60 -11.90 -1.66
CA LEU A 110 -1.74 -12.80 -1.45
C LEU A 110 -1.52 -14.17 -2.10
N LYS A 111 -1.06 -14.21 -3.35
CA LYS A 111 -0.81 -15.46 -4.08
C LYS A 111 0.25 -16.31 -3.38
N ALA A 112 1.33 -15.69 -2.90
CA ALA A 112 2.37 -16.40 -2.17
C ALA A 112 1.82 -17.03 -0.88
N ALA A 113 1.07 -16.26 -0.08
CA ALA A 113 0.45 -16.76 1.15
C ALA A 113 -0.56 -17.90 0.89
N VAL A 114 -1.44 -17.74 -0.12
CA VAL A 114 -2.40 -18.78 -0.51
C VAL A 114 -1.70 -20.05 -0.97
N ASN A 115 -0.61 -19.94 -1.73
CA ASN A 115 0.16 -21.09 -2.18
C ASN A 115 0.81 -21.83 -1.00
N ALA A 116 1.43 -21.11 -0.07
CA ALA A 116 2.07 -21.69 1.10
C ALA A 116 1.07 -22.46 2.00
N LEU A 117 -0.15 -21.94 2.15
CA LEU A 117 -1.25 -22.66 2.82
C LEU A 117 -1.70 -23.91 2.06
N ARG A 118 -1.80 -23.84 0.73
CA ARG A 118 -2.28 -24.95 -0.12
C ARG A 118 -1.32 -26.13 -0.17
N ILE A 119 -0.02 -25.86 -0.16
CA ILE A 119 1.01 -26.91 -0.15
C ILE A 119 1.28 -27.44 1.27
N GLY A 120 0.64 -26.86 2.29
CA GLY A 120 0.70 -27.33 3.67
C GLY A 120 1.92 -26.88 4.47
N GLU A 121 2.70 -25.92 3.97
CA GLU A 121 3.82 -25.32 4.72
C GLU A 121 3.33 -24.58 5.96
N HIS A 122 2.20 -23.87 5.83
CA HIS A 122 1.59 -23.11 6.92
C HIS A 122 0.12 -23.48 7.10
N ARG A 123 -0.39 -23.36 8.33
CA ARG A 123 -1.84 -23.49 8.62
C ARG A 123 -2.57 -22.16 8.58
N SER A 124 -1.86 -21.08 8.88
CA SER A 124 -2.38 -19.72 8.79
C SER A 124 -1.29 -18.74 8.35
N ALA A 125 -1.72 -17.70 7.62
CA ALA A 125 -0.86 -16.64 7.12
C ALA A 125 -1.57 -15.30 7.29
N LEU A 126 -0.81 -14.26 7.62
CA LEU A 126 -1.30 -12.88 7.68
C LEU A 126 -0.80 -12.12 6.45
N LEU A 127 -1.72 -11.64 5.63
CA LEU A 127 -1.43 -10.70 4.56
C LEU A 127 -1.60 -9.28 5.08
N VAL A 128 -0.61 -8.40 4.88
CA VAL A 128 -0.69 -6.98 5.24
C VAL A 128 -0.25 -6.11 4.05
N VAL A 129 -1.09 -5.18 3.64
CA VAL A 129 -0.79 -4.26 2.53
C VAL A 129 -1.00 -2.84 3.01
N SER A 130 -0.07 -1.93 2.69
CA SER A 130 -0.19 -0.54 3.10
C SER A 130 0.47 0.41 2.10
N GLU A 131 -0.17 1.55 1.86
CA GLU A 131 0.26 2.59 0.94
C GLU A 131 0.19 3.98 1.58
N LEU A 132 1.29 4.73 1.44
CA LEU A 132 1.44 6.11 1.91
C LEU A 132 1.87 7.03 0.75
N ALA A 133 1.01 7.09 -0.26
CA ALA A 133 1.25 7.81 -1.51
C ALA A 133 1.28 9.34 -1.32
N SER A 134 0.51 9.88 -0.37
CA SER A 134 0.41 11.32 -0.10
C SER A 134 1.75 11.99 0.18
N ARG A 135 2.71 11.25 0.73
CA ARG A 135 4.08 11.71 1.01
C ARG A 135 4.81 12.25 -0.22
N LEU A 136 4.48 11.69 -1.40
CA LEU A 136 5.02 12.06 -2.69
C LEU A 136 4.29 13.26 -3.30
N PHE A 137 3.03 13.49 -2.90
CA PHE A 137 2.11 14.39 -3.58
C PHE A 137 1.91 15.75 -2.92
N LYS A 138 2.69 16.03 -1.87
CA LYS A 138 2.74 17.30 -1.14
C LYS A 138 3.31 18.41 -2.04
N SER A 139 2.79 19.62 -1.96
CA SER A 139 3.23 20.73 -2.83
C SER A 139 4.73 20.99 -2.69
N THR A 140 5.28 20.84 -1.49
CA THR A 140 6.71 20.99 -1.20
C THR A 140 7.60 20.01 -1.97
N ARG A 141 7.08 18.84 -2.39
CA ARG A 141 7.81 17.91 -3.27
C ARG A 141 7.90 18.42 -4.69
N TYR A 142 6.81 19.00 -5.21
CA TYR A 142 6.79 19.61 -6.53
C TYR A 142 7.62 20.89 -6.58
N GLU A 143 7.56 21.72 -5.53
CA GLU A 143 8.37 22.94 -5.40
C GLU A 143 9.87 22.62 -5.42
N ALA A 144 10.28 21.58 -4.68
CA ALA A 144 11.66 21.09 -4.71
C ALA A 144 12.08 20.53 -6.08
N ALA A 145 11.12 20.08 -6.89
CA ALA A 145 11.33 19.54 -8.24
C ALA A 145 11.22 20.60 -9.36
N GLY A 146 11.19 21.90 -9.03
CA GLY A 146 11.11 22.99 -10.01
C GLY A 146 9.76 23.73 -10.06
N GLY A 147 8.87 23.46 -9.10
CA GLY A 147 7.60 24.16 -8.94
C GLY A 147 6.64 23.94 -10.10
N HIS A 148 5.73 24.90 -10.32
CA HIS A 148 4.66 24.80 -11.31
C HIS A 148 5.17 24.60 -12.74
N ALA A 149 6.39 25.04 -13.06
CA ALA A 149 6.98 24.92 -14.39
C ALA A 149 7.42 23.49 -14.73
N ALA A 150 7.73 22.68 -13.72
CA ALA A 150 8.18 21.30 -13.88
C ALA A 150 7.06 20.25 -13.74
N ILE A 151 5.82 20.68 -13.45
CA ILE A 151 4.69 19.76 -13.32
C ILE A 151 4.24 19.30 -14.70
N ASP A 152 4.43 18.02 -15.00
CA ASP A 152 3.84 17.39 -16.16
C ASP A 152 2.43 16.84 -15.86
N PHE A 153 1.74 16.44 -16.93
CA PHE A 153 0.40 15.87 -16.81
C PHE A 153 0.36 14.62 -15.93
N ASN A 154 1.35 13.72 -16.04
CA ASN A 154 1.34 12.44 -15.34
C ASN A 154 1.49 12.63 -13.83
N SER A 155 2.37 13.52 -13.42
CA SER A 155 2.60 13.85 -12.02
C SER A 155 1.36 14.52 -11.41
N GLU A 156 0.71 15.43 -12.14
CA GLU A 156 -0.55 16.04 -11.69
C GLU A 156 -1.72 15.04 -11.71
N PHE A 157 -1.75 14.13 -12.68
CA PHE A 157 -2.73 13.04 -12.76
C PHE A 157 -2.65 12.15 -11.53
N LEU A 158 -1.45 11.62 -11.20
CA LEU A 158 -1.26 10.75 -10.05
C LEU A 158 -1.59 11.44 -8.72
N ARG A 159 -1.29 12.74 -8.59
CA ARG A 159 -1.62 13.56 -7.42
C ARG A 159 -3.10 13.51 -7.03
N TRP A 160 -3.97 13.48 -8.04
CA TRP A 160 -5.43 13.46 -7.86
C TRP A 160 -6.05 12.06 -8.02
N MET A 161 -5.22 11.05 -8.30
CA MET A 161 -5.63 9.64 -8.42
C MET A 161 -5.27 8.80 -7.20
N LEU A 162 -4.13 9.03 -6.56
CA LEU A 162 -3.64 8.19 -5.46
C LEU A 162 -3.99 8.76 -4.09
N SER A 163 -4.10 7.87 -3.11
CA SER A 163 -4.42 8.16 -1.71
C SER A 163 -3.82 7.10 -0.80
N ASP A 164 -4.00 7.26 0.51
CA ASP A 164 -3.37 6.40 1.50
C ASP A 164 -4.37 5.38 2.06
N GLY A 165 -3.84 4.25 2.52
CA GLY A 165 -4.64 3.23 3.19
C GLY A 165 -3.86 1.96 3.47
N ALA A 166 -4.37 1.16 4.41
CA ALA A 166 -3.85 -0.15 4.74
C ALA A 166 -4.99 -1.16 4.88
N GLY A 167 -4.66 -2.43 4.68
CA GLY A 167 -5.57 -3.55 4.87
C GLY A 167 -4.81 -4.81 5.24
N ALA A 168 -5.46 -5.68 5.99
CA ALA A 168 -4.90 -6.98 6.35
C ALA A 168 -5.95 -8.07 6.25
N TRP A 169 -5.54 -9.26 5.82
CA TRP A 169 -6.37 -10.46 5.76
C TRP A 169 -5.70 -11.61 6.49
N LEU A 170 -6.44 -12.27 7.36
CA LEU A 170 -6.07 -13.57 7.90
C LEU A 170 -6.51 -14.67 6.93
N LEU A 171 -5.56 -15.50 6.54
CA LEU A 171 -5.76 -16.64 5.66
C LEU A 171 -5.54 -17.92 6.46
N GLU A 172 -6.43 -18.89 6.33
CA GLU A 172 -6.34 -20.19 6.99
C GLU A 172 -6.51 -21.32 5.97
N SER A 173 -5.87 -22.47 6.21
CA SER A 173 -6.02 -23.66 5.37
C SER A 173 -7.37 -24.37 5.56
N ALA A 174 -8.12 -24.02 6.61
CA ALA A 174 -9.46 -24.53 6.90
C ALA A 174 -10.46 -23.37 7.04
N PRO A 175 -11.72 -23.54 6.60
CA PRO A 175 -12.72 -22.49 6.68
C PRO A 175 -13.14 -22.19 8.13
N ARG A 176 -13.46 -20.93 8.40
CA ARG A 176 -13.99 -20.47 9.69
C ARG A 176 -15.12 -19.48 9.49
N GLY A 177 -16.28 -19.74 10.09
CA GLY A 177 -17.45 -18.85 10.02
C GLY A 177 -17.81 -18.49 8.58
N ARG A 178 -18.13 -17.21 8.34
CA ARG A 178 -18.29 -16.68 6.98
C ARG A 178 -16.92 -16.35 6.40
N CYS A 179 -16.41 -17.21 5.54
CA CYS A 179 -15.12 -17.05 4.89
C CYS A 179 -15.24 -16.96 3.36
N LEU A 180 -14.23 -16.38 2.72
CA LEU A 180 -14.07 -16.38 1.27
C LEU A 180 -13.05 -17.45 0.89
N ARG A 181 -13.49 -18.49 0.16
CA ARG A 181 -12.57 -19.49 -0.38
C ARG A 181 -11.86 -18.90 -1.59
N VAL A 182 -10.53 -18.92 -1.59
CA VAL A 182 -9.75 -18.59 -2.78
C VAL A 182 -9.69 -19.82 -3.67
N ASP A 183 -10.39 -19.81 -4.80
CA ASP A 183 -10.37 -20.91 -5.78
C ASP A 183 -9.11 -20.88 -6.65
N TRP A 184 -8.65 -19.69 -7.06
CA TRP A 184 -7.43 -19.51 -7.83
C TRP A 184 -7.00 -18.04 -7.84
N ILE A 185 -5.70 -17.82 -8.08
CA ILE A 185 -5.14 -16.50 -8.37
C ILE A 185 -4.21 -16.66 -9.57
N ARG A 186 -4.51 -15.95 -10.65
CA ARG A 186 -3.67 -15.89 -11.86
C ARG A 186 -3.19 -14.45 -12.05
N SER A 187 -1.92 -14.31 -12.40
CA SER A 187 -1.30 -13.02 -12.67
C SER A 187 -0.34 -13.22 -13.83
N PHE A 188 -0.33 -12.26 -14.76
CA PHE A 188 0.50 -12.25 -15.95
C PHE A 188 1.14 -10.88 -16.06
N SER A 189 2.42 -10.85 -16.42
CA SER A 189 3.13 -9.62 -16.76
C SER A 189 3.23 -9.51 -18.27
N HIS A 190 3.06 -8.29 -18.78
CA HIS A 190 3.29 -7.96 -20.19
C HIS A 190 4.43 -6.94 -20.33
N ALA A 191 5.34 -6.87 -19.35
CA ALA A 191 6.49 -5.96 -19.39
C ALA A 191 7.45 -6.23 -20.57
N ASN A 192 7.36 -7.39 -21.21
CA ASN A 192 8.07 -7.71 -22.44
C ASN A 192 7.47 -7.05 -23.70
N ALA A 193 6.22 -6.58 -23.63
CA ALA A 193 5.46 -6.07 -24.77
C ALA A 193 5.05 -4.60 -24.65
N PHE A 194 5.10 -4.02 -23.44
CA PHE A 194 4.70 -2.65 -23.18
C PHE A 194 5.79 -1.85 -22.47
N PRO A 195 5.94 -0.54 -22.78
CA PRO A 195 6.88 0.32 -22.08
C PRO A 195 6.46 0.56 -20.63
N VAL A 196 7.37 1.13 -19.84
CA VAL A 196 7.07 1.63 -18.49
C VAL A 196 5.97 2.69 -18.59
N CYS A 197 4.90 2.52 -17.81
CA CYS A 197 3.73 3.42 -17.82
C CYS A 197 3.61 4.30 -16.57
N MET A 198 4.21 3.88 -15.46
CA MET A 198 4.19 4.59 -14.19
C MET A 198 5.51 4.36 -13.47
N SER A 199 6.15 5.46 -13.07
CA SER A 199 7.43 5.47 -12.37
C SER A 199 7.49 6.64 -11.39
N ILE A 200 8.43 6.55 -10.45
CA ILE A 200 8.81 7.63 -9.54
C ILE A 200 10.33 7.76 -9.62
N GLY A 201 10.84 8.98 -9.82
CA GLY A 201 12.29 9.24 -9.84
C GLY A 201 13.01 8.72 -11.08
N THR A 202 12.32 8.61 -12.22
CA THR A 202 12.96 8.43 -13.52
C THR A 202 13.09 9.81 -14.16
N ASP A 203 14.34 10.24 -14.31
CA ASP A 203 14.85 11.58 -14.69
C ASP A 203 14.96 12.58 -13.54
#